data_AF-A0A3M2GVW5-F1
#
_entry.id   AF-A0A3M2GVW5-F1
#
_cell.length_a   1.000
_cell.length_b   1.000
_cell.length_c   1.000
_cell.angle_alpha   90.00
_cell.angle_beta   90.00
_cell.angle_gamma   90.00
#
_symmetry.space_group_name_H-M   'P 1'
#
loop_
_entity.id
_entity.type
_entity.pdbx_description
1 polymer ?
#
loop_
_entity_poly.entity_id
_entity_poly.type
_entity_poly.pdbx_seq_one_letter_code
_entity_poly.pdbx_strand_id
1 'polypeptide(L)'
;MKYYFAYGSNMNNNQMKERCPDSKFEDEKNLDRYEGNPKVYQKKFVSVVGESVQIYEALVYYREGQEVGRPHESHRNIVYQGAKECKLSEGYIKRFILGK
;
A
#
# COMPACT_ATOMS: atom_id res chain seq x y z
N MET A 1 10.47 3.34 11.59
CA MET A 1 9.01 3.44 11.35
C MET A 1 8.21 2.59 12.33
N LYS A 2 7.10 3.10 12.90
CA LYS A 2 6.18 2.30 13.74
C LYS A 2 4.98 1.76 12.96
N TYR A 3 4.45 2.54 12.01
CA TYR A 3 3.33 2.16 11.16
C TYR A 3 3.64 2.46 9.69
N TYR A 4 3.28 1.51 8.83
CA TYR A 4 3.29 1.64 7.37
C TYR A 4 1.85 1.51 6.87
N PHE A 5 1.40 2.45 6.04
CA PHE A 5 0.06 2.39 5.46
C PHE A 5 0.13 2.01 3.98
N ALA A 6 -0.22 0.75 3.69
CA ALA A 6 -0.33 0.24 2.34
C ALA A 6 -1.72 0.50 1.76
N TYR A 7 -1.79 1.04 0.54
CA TYR A 7 -3.05 1.32 -0.17
C TYR A 7 -3.02 0.80 -1.62
N GLY A 8 -2.08 -0.10 -1.92
CA GLY A 8 -1.85 -0.69 -3.23
C GLY A 8 -1.45 -2.16 -3.12
N SER A 9 -0.47 -2.60 -3.92
CA SER A 9 -0.11 -4.02 -3.99
C SER A 9 0.45 -4.57 -2.66
N ASN A 10 1.09 -3.73 -1.85
CA ASN A 10 1.56 -4.07 -0.50
C ASN A 10 0.43 -4.38 0.51
N MET A 11 -0.85 -4.28 0.13
CA MET A 11 -1.93 -4.88 0.93
C MET A 11 -1.93 -6.41 0.85
N ASN A 12 -1.27 -7.00 -0.16
CA ASN A 12 -1.21 -8.45 -0.31
C ASN A 12 -0.19 -9.06 0.67
N ASN A 13 -0.64 -10.01 1.49
CA ASN A 13 0.20 -10.61 2.53
C ASN A 13 1.36 -11.44 1.97
N ASN A 14 1.19 -12.13 0.83
CA ASN A 14 2.28 -12.91 0.25
C ASN A 14 3.40 -11.99 -0.24
N GLN A 15 3.03 -10.91 -0.93
CA GLN A 15 3.99 -9.88 -1.34
C GLN A 15 4.70 -9.26 -0.13
N MET A 16 3.97 -8.94 0.94
CA MET A 16 4.59 -8.35 2.13
C MET A 16 5.47 -9.33 2.91
N LYS A 17 5.13 -10.63 2.95
CA LYS A 17 5.99 -11.66 3.56
C LYS A 17 7.33 -11.79 2.83
N GLU A 18 7.34 -11.67 1.51
CA GLU A 18 8.59 -11.70 0.73
C GLU A 18 9.43 -10.43 0.90
N ARG A 19 8.76 -9.27 1.01
CA ARG A 19 9.43 -7.97 1.11
C ARG A 19 9.94 -7.66 2.53
N CYS A 20 9.13 -7.98 3.53
CA CYS A 20 9.25 -7.59 4.93
C CYS A 20 8.70 -8.70 5.86
N PRO A 21 9.39 -9.84 5.99
CA PRO A 21 8.85 -11.02 6.68
C PRO A 21 8.59 -10.83 8.18
N ASP A 22 9.37 -9.97 8.84
CA ASP A 22 9.41 -9.91 10.31
C ASP A 22 8.98 -8.54 10.89
N SER A 23 8.53 -7.58 10.07
CA SER A 23 8.09 -6.24 10.52
C SER A 23 9.09 -5.54 11.46
N LYS A 24 10.37 -5.53 11.05
CA LYS A 24 11.52 -5.00 11.81
C LYS A 24 11.84 -3.56 11.42
N PHE A 25 12.70 -2.90 12.19
CA PHE A 25 13.13 -1.53 11.89
C PHE A 25 13.79 -1.40 10.50
N GLU A 26 14.49 -2.45 10.05
CA GLU A 26 15.13 -2.52 8.73
C GLU A 26 14.13 -2.58 7.56
N ASP A 27 12.85 -2.88 7.82
CA ASP A 27 11.86 -3.02 6.76
C ASP A 27 11.59 -1.71 6.03
N GLU A 28 11.81 -0.57 6.67
CA GLU A 28 11.76 0.72 5.96
C GLU A 28 12.82 0.78 4.83
N LYS A 29 14.03 0.24 5.05
CA LYS A 29 15.07 0.18 4.01
C LYS A 29 14.72 -0.84 2.92
N ASN A 30 14.04 -1.93 3.27
CA ASN A 30 13.55 -2.90 2.29
C ASN A 30 12.47 -2.26 1.41
N LEU A 31 11.49 -1.61 2.02
CA LEU A 31 10.46 -0.84 1.33
C LEU A 31 11.07 0.25 0.44
N ASP A 32 12.06 1.01 0.94
CA ASP A 32 12.76 2.00 0.13
C ASP A 32 13.34 1.40 -1.16
N ARG A 33 13.90 0.18 -1.10
CA ARG A 33 14.41 -0.53 -2.29
C ARG A 33 13.29 -0.96 -3.23
N TYR A 34 12.22 -1.56 -2.70
CA TYR A 34 11.10 -2.07 -3.51
C TYR A 34 10.28 -0.95 -4.17
N GLU A 35 10.11 0.17 -3.48
CA GLU A 35 9.41 1.37 -3.97
C GLU A 35 10.34 2.29 -4.79
N GLY A 36 11.63 1.93 -4.90
CA GLY A 36 12.62 2.71 -5.64
C GLY A 36 12.83 4.13 -5.09
N ASN A 37 12.60 4.34 -3.80
CA ASN A 37 12.80 5.63 -3.14
C ASN A 37 14.30 6.02 -3.14
N PRO A 38 14.67 7.29 -3.43
CA PRO A 38 13.80 8.43 -3.74
C PRO A 38 13.55 8.66 -5.24
N LYS A 39 13.93 7.73 -6.13
CA LYS A 39 13.91 7.93 -7.59
C LYS A 39 12.53 7.72 -8.21
N VAL A 40 11.77 6.72 -7.74
CA VAL A 40 10.48 6.33 -8.34
C VAL A 40 9.32 6.84 -7.49
N TYR A 41 9.26 6.44 -6.24
CA TYR A 41 8.31 6.95 -5.25
C TYR A 41 9.03 7.81 -4.22
N GLN A 42 8.32 8.83 -3.73
CA GLN A 42 8.69 9.61 -2.55
C GLN A 42 7.99 9.03 -1.32
N LYS A 43 8.45 9.34 -0.11
CA LYS A 43 7.81 8.91 1.12
C LYS A 43 7.49 10.08 2.05
N LYS A 44 6.37 9.99 2.76
CA LYS A 44 5.96 10.98 3.79
C LYS A 44 5.18 10.31 4.91
N PHE A 45 5.15 10.95 6.08
CA PHE A 45 4.24 10.57 7.15
C PHE A 45 2.89 11.25 6.95
N VAL A 46 1.81 10.51 7.18
CA VAL A 46 0.42 11.01 7.16
C VAL A 46 -0.35 10.51 8.37
N SER A 47 -1.37 11.28 8.77
CA SER A 47 -2.33 10.86 9.79
C SER A 47 -3.41 10.00 9.15
N VAL A 48 -3.53 8.75 9.60
CA VAL A 48 -4.55 7.78 9.16
C VAL A 48 -5.55 7.57 10.28
N VAL A 49 -6.83 7.67 9.98
CA VAL A 49 -7.91 7.37 10.93
C VAL A 49 -8.27 5.89 10.82
N GLY A 50 -8.11 5.15 11.92
CA GLY A 50 -8.51 3.75 12.03
C GLY A 50 -10.01 3.59 12.35
N GLU A 51 -10.48 2.35 12.36
CA GLU A 51 -11.91 2.02 12.56
C GLU A 51 -12.48 2.53 13.90
N SER A 52 -11.65 2.55 14.96
CA SER A 52 -12.03 3.04 16.29
C SER A 52 -11.88 4.56 16.45
N VAL A 53 -11.72 5.32 15.36
CA VAL A 53 -11.40 6.76 15.36
C VAL A 53 -10.01 7.07 15.96
N GLN A 54 -9.20 6.04 16.24
CA GLN A 54 -7.78 6.20 16.58
C GLN A 54 -7.01 6.78 15.39
N ILE A 55 -6.12 7.73 15.67
CA ILE A 55 -5.23 8.30 14.66
C ILE A 55 -3.86 7.62 14.73
N TYR A 56 -3.35 7.20 13.57
CA TYR A 56 -2.03 6.62 13.40
C TYR A 56 -1.18 7.56 12.54
N GLU A 57 0.01 7.92 13.01
CA GLU A 57 1.03 8.50 12.15
C GLU A 57 1.75 7.37 11.40
N ALA A 58 1.55 7.30 10.09
CA ALA A 58 2.02 6.20 9.26
C ALA A 58 2.83 6.69 8.07
N LEU A 59 3.89 5.95 7.73
CA LEU A 59 4.64 6.17 6.50
C LEU A 59 3.81 5.72 5.30
N VAL A 60 3.82 6.52 4.23
CA VAL A 60 3.28 6.17 2.91
C VAL A 60 4.32 6.44 1.83
N TYR A 61 4.33 5.62 0.79
CA TYR A 61 5.05 5.89 -0.46
C TYR A 61 4.05 6.43 -1.47
N TYR A 62 4.40 7.48 -2.20
CA TYR A 62 3.53 8.16 -3.16
C TYR A 62 4.33 8.71 -4.36
N ARG A 63 3.65 8.95 -5.47
CA ARG A 63 4.25 9.50 -6.69
C ARG A 63 3.29 10.50 -7.32
N GLU A 64 3.81 11.66 -7.70
CA GLU A 64 3.05 12.77 -8.29
C GLU A 64 3.60 13.12 -9.69
N GLY A 65 2.82 13.85 -10.48
CA GLY A 65 3.24 14.31 -11.80
C GLY A 65 3.29 13.24 -12.88
N GLN A 66 2.53 12.15 -12.73
CA GLN A 66 2.35 11.11 -13.75
C GLN A 66 0.90 11.09 -14.23
N GLU A 67 0.69 10.79 -15.51
CA GLU A 67 -0.66 10.57 -16.03
C GLU A 67 -1.30 9.34 -15.38
N VAL A 68 -2.59 9.43 -15.10
CA VAL A 68 -3.37 8.32 -14.52
C VAL A 68 -3.57 7.26 -15.60
N GLY A 69 -2.76 6.22 -15.55
CA GLY A 69 -2.86 5.05 -16.42
C GLY A 69 -3.77 3.95 -15.86
N ARG A 70 -4.18 3.03 -16.72
CA ARG A 70 -4.86 1.80 -16.30
C ARG A 70 -3.80 0.76 -15.89
N PRO A 71 -3.81 0.25 -14.65
CA PRO A 71 -2.88 -0.80 -14.26
C PRO A 71 -3.16 -2.09 -15.05
N HIS A 72 -2.09 -2.83 -15.34
CA HIS A 72 -2.17 -4.17 -15.92
C HIS A 72 -3.05 -5.08 -15.05
N GLU A 73 -3.75 -6.03 -15.66
CA GLU A 73 -4.71 -6.90 -14.97
C GLU A 73 -4.05 -7.72 -13.85
N SER A 74 -2.85 -8.24 -14.08
CA SER A 74 -2.09 -8.95 -13.04
C SER A 74 -1.81 -8.09 -11.81
N HIS A 75 -1.41 -6.82 -12.00
CA HIS A 75 -1.20 -5.90 -10.89
C HIS A 75 -2.50 -5.60 -10.15
N ARG A 76 -3.58 -5.34 -10.89
CA ARG A 76 -4.91 -5.12 -10.31
C ARG A 76 -5.39 -6.32 -9.48
N ASN A 77 -5.13 -7.54 -9.94
CA ASN A 77 -5.49 -8.76 -9.22
C ASN A 77 -4.73 -8.87 -7.89
N ILE A 78 -3.44 -8.49 -7.84
CA ILE A 78 -2.69 -8.45 -6.57
C ILE A 78 -3.34 -7.46 -5.59
N VAL A 79 -3.67 -6.25 -6.06
CA VAL A 79 -4.34 -5.22 -5.24
C VAL A 79 -5.72 -5.71 -4.77
N TYR A 80 -6.49 -6.37 -5.64
CA TYR A 80 -7.79 -6.95 -5.31
C TYR A 80 -7.68 -8.02 -4.23
N GLN A 81 -6.74 -8.97 -4.35
CA GLN A 81 -6.53 -10.00 -3.33
C GLN A 81 -6.11 -9.39 -1.99
N GLY A 82 -5.17 -8.44 -2.01
CA GLY A 82 -4.79 -7.70 -0.80
C GLY A 82 -5.97 -6.98 -0.14
N ALA A 83 -6.80 -6.30 -0.93
CA ALA A 83 -8.00 -5.63 -0.42
C ALA A 83 -9.01 -6.60 0.23
N LYS A 84 -9.16 -7.81 -0.34
CA LYS A 84 -10.01 -8.86 0.24
C LYS A 84 -9.42 -9.42 1.54
N GLU A 85 -8.11 -9.65 1.59
CA GLU A 85 -7.40 -10.07 2.80
C GLU A 85 -7.51 -9.04 3.93
N CYS A 86 -7.41 -7.75 3.58
CA CYS A 86 -7.62 -6.62 4.50
C CYS A 86 -9.10 -6.36 4.83
N LYS A 87 -10.04 -7.16 4.31
CA LYS A 87 -11.49 -7.05 4.54
C LYS A 87 -12.09 -5.67 4.18
N LEU A 88 -11.54 -5.00 3.16
CA LEU A 88 -12.12 -3.75 2.66
C LEU A 88 -13.54 -3.97 2.14
N SER A 89 -14.38 -2.95 2.26
CA SER A 89 -15.79 -3.04 1.87
C SER A 89 -15.95 -3.35 0.38
N GLU A 90 -16.99 -4.12 0.04
CA GLU A 90 -17.24 -4.47 -1.36
C GLU A 90 -17.47 -3.25 -2.25
N GLY A 91 -18.13 -2.20 -1.70
CA GLY A 91 -18.33 -0.94 -2.40
C GLY A 91 -17.02 -0.24 -2.73
N TYR A 92 -16.06 -0.24 -1.79
CA TYR A 92 -14.73 0.31 -2.03
C TYR A 92 -13.99 -0.47 -3.14
N ILE A 93 -14.00 -1.79 -3.06
CA ILE A 93 -13.32 -2.66 -4.02
C ILE A 93 -13.91 -2.48 -5.43
N LYS A 94 -15.23 -2.49 -5.58
CA LYS A 94 -15.90 -2.31 -6.88
C LYS A 94 -15.55 -0.95 -7.50
N ARG A 95 -15.70 0.11 -6.71
CA ARG A 95 -15.51 1.49 -7.15
C ARG A 95 -14.06 1.83 -7.50
N PHE A 96 -13.11 1.49 -6.62
CA PHE A 96 -11.74 2.01 -6.72
C PHE A 96 -10.73 1.00 -7.27
N ILE A 97 -10.99 -0.30 -7.17
CA ILE A 97 -10.04 -1.33 -7.63
C ILE A 97 -10.51 -1.95 -8.95
N LEU A 98 -11.78 -2.36 -9.03
CA LEU A 98 -12.31 -3.00 -10.23
C LEU A 98 -12.74 -1.98 -11.30
N GLY A 99 -13.11 -0.77 -10.89
CA GLY A 99 -13.61 0.27 -11.79
C GLY A 99 -14.98 -0.09 -12.37
N LYS A 100 -15.83 -0.71 -11.55
CA LYS A 100 -17.20 -1.13 -11.87
C LYS A 100 -18.22 -0.33 -11.07
#